data_AF-A0A6G0UB21-F1
#
_entry.id   AF-A0A6G0UB21-F1
#
_cell.length_a   1.000
_cell.length_b   1.000
_cell.length_c   1.000
_cell.angle_alpha   90.00
_cell.angle_beta   90.00
_cell.angle_gamma   90.00
#
_symmetry.space_group_name_H-M   'P 1'
#
loop_
_entity.id
_entity.type
_entity.pdbx_description
1 polymer ?
#
loop_
_entity_poly.entity_id
_entity_poly.type
_entity_poly.pdbx_seq_one_letter_code
_entity_poly.pdbx_strand_id
1 'polypeptide(L)'
;HLAYCPQPTDPDSYTYCCKSYYFGHTEKPSCCMFAVSVGVVIALIISAVILFAVLMFLTCWCLPCCPLNKRIAEVRHEREMDEYESEQIEQRKYY
;
A
#
# COMPACT_ATOMS: atom_id res chain seq x y z
N HIS A 1 34.56 0.03 -27.09
CA HIS A 1 33.61 1.15 -27.26
C HIS A 1 33.05 1.49 -25.88
N LEU A 2 33.37 2.68 -25.34
CA LEU A 2 32.72 3.16 -24.12
C LEU A 2 31.27 3.50 -24.48
N ALA A 3 30.31 3.00 -23.70
CA ALA A 3 28.90 3.37 -23.84
C ALA A 3 28.71 4.75 -23.18
N TYR A 4 28.75 5.81 -23.98
CA TYR A 4 28.45 7.17 -23.54
C TYR A 4 27.23 7.69 -24.29
N CYS A 5 26.33 8.38 -23.57
CA CYS A 5 25.22 9.15 -24.13
C CYS A 5 25.43 10.62 -23.75
N PRO A 6 25.05 11.59 -24.61
CA PRO A 6 24.41 11.41 -25.91
C PRO A 6 25.41 11.06 -27.04
N GLN A 7 24.96 10.30 -28.05
CA GLN A 7 25.70 10.12 -29.30
C GLN A 7 25.40 11.33 -30.23
N PRO A 8 26.28 11.74 -31.16
CA PRO A 8 26.07 12.92 -32.03
C PRO A 8 24.82 12.85 -32.94
N THR A 9 24.19 11.69 -33.06
CA THR A 9 22.94 11.48 -33.82
C THR A 9 21.70 11.46 -32.92
N ASP A 10 21.89 11.39 -31.60
CA ASP A 10 20.81 11.32 -30.62
C ASP A 10 20.36 12.73 -30.21
N PRO A 11 19.07 12.93 -29.89
CA PRO A 11 18.59 14.20 -29.38
C PRO A 11 19.23 14.55 -28.02
N ASP A 12 19.51 15.84 -27.77
CA ASP A 12 20.15 16.31 -26.53
C ASP A 12 19.41 15.92 -25.23
N SER A 13 18.11 15.60 -25.32
CA SER A 13 17.31 15.17 -24.18
C SER A 13 17.57 13.71 -23.75
N TYR A 14 18.34 12.93 -24.51
CA TYR A 14 18.57 11.50 -24.29
C TYR A 14 19.90 11.25 -23.57
N THR A 15 19.92 11.49 -22.26
CA THR A 15 21.13 11.46 -21.42
C THR A 15 21.39 10.13 -20.72
N TYR A 16 20.45 9.18 -20.76
CA TYR A 16 20.55 7.91 -20.04
C TYR A 16 20.80 6.72 -20.97
N CYS A 17 21.69 5.81 -20.57
CA CYS A 17 21.88 4.53 -21.26
C CYS A 17 20.77 3.55 -20.86
N CYS A 18 19.86 3.26 -21.79
CA CYS A 18 18.86 2.21 -21.66
C CYS A 18 19.28 0.93 -22.39
N LYS A 19 18.85 -0.20 -21.85
CA LYS A 19 18.80 -1.47 -22.58
C LYS A 19 17.37 -1.70 -23.05
N SER A 20 17.13 -1.60 -24.36
CA SER A 20 15.84 -1.99 -24.93
C SER A 20 15.85 -3.49 -25.22
N TYR A 21 14.89 -4.24 -24.65
CA TYR A 21 14.64 -5.63 -25.00
C TYR A 21 13.71 -5.66 -26.22
N TYR A 22 14.28 -5.58 -27.42
CA TYR A 22 13.52 -5.75 -28.67
C TYR A 22 14.03 -7.02 -29.38
N PHE A 23 13.12 -7.99 -29.60
CA PHE A 23 13.31 -9.22 -30.37
C PHE A 23 14.43 -10.18 -29.92
N GLY A 24 14.40 -10.62 -28.67
CA GLY A 24 14.96 -11.91 -28.23
C GLY A 24 16.49 -12.05 -28.20
N HIS A 25 17.24 -11.22 -28.91
CA HIS A 25 18.70 -11.20 -28.88
C HIS A 25 19.18 -9.78 -29.16
N THR A 26 20.25 -9.38 -28.47
CA THR A 26 21.04 -8.15 -28.64
C THR A 26 20.61 -6.97 -27.76
N GLU A 27 21.27 -6.86 -26.62
CA GLU A 27 21.34 -5.67 -25.79
C GLU A 27 22.17 -4.59 -26.51
N LYS A 28 21.53 -3.91 -27.46
CA LYS A 28 22.09 -2.68 -28.03
C LYS A 28 21.93 -1.56 -27.00
N PRO A 29 23.01 -0.86 -26.60
CA PRO A 29 22.90 0.31 -25.76
C PRO A 29 22.18 1.40 -26.55
N SER A 30 20.96 1.73 -26.13
CA SER A 30 20.15 2.80 -26.70
C SER A 30 20.12 3.97 -25.72
N CYS A 31 20.26 5.21 -26.18
CA CYS A 31 20.05 6.37 -25.31
C CYS A 31 18.54 6.54 -25.03
N CYS A 32 18.19 7.08 -23.87
CA CYS A 32 16.83 7.36 -23.40
C CYS A 32 16.78 8.72 -22.70
N MET A 33 15.61 9.33 -22.72
CA MET A 33 15.31 10.53 -21.94
C MET A 33 15.16 10.24 -20.43
N PHE A 34 14.83 9.01 -20.05
CA PHE A 34 14.62 8.62 -18.66
C PHE A 34 15.39 7.35 -18.31
N ALA A 35 15.95 7.28 -17.10
CA ALA A 35 16.62 6.10 -16.57
C ALA A 35 15.67 4.93 -16.28
N VAL A 36 14.37 5.20 -16.17
CA VAL A 36 13.35 4.23 -15.77
C VAL A 36 12.50 3.86 -16.97
N SER A 37 12.25 2.56 -17.17
CA SER A 37 11.36 2.12 -18.23
C SER A 37 9.91 2.53 -17.91
N VAL A 38 9.17 2.93 -18.95
CA VAL A 38 7.75 3.32 -18.83
C VAL A 38 6.92 2.20 -18.18
N GLY A 39 7.29 0.94 -18.43
CA GLY A 39 6.65 -0.22 -17.81
C GLY A 39 6.78 -0.27 -16.29
N VAL A 40 7.94 0.13 -15.73
CA VAL A 40 8.15 0.18 -14.27
C VAL A 40 7.29 1.28 -13.64
N VAL A 41 7.18 2.43 -14.30
CA VAL A 41 6.34 3.54 -13.81
C VAL A 41 4.87 3.11 -13.73
N ILE A 42 4.36 2.46 -14.78
CA ILE A 42 2.97 1.95 -14.81
C ILE A 42 2.77 0.88 -13.73
N ALA A 43 3.71 -0.05 -13.58
CA ALA A 43 3.62 -1.10 -12.57
C ALA A 43 3.58 -0.54 -11.14
N LEU A 44 4.34 0.51 -10.85
CA LEU A 44 4.32 1.19 -9.55
C LEU A 44 2.96 1.81 -9.25
N ILE A 45 2.34 2.47 -10.23
CA ILE A 45 1.00 3.07 -10.07
C ILE A 45 -0.03 1.98 -9.78
N ILE A 46 -0.04 0.89 -10.56
CA ILE A 46 -0.97 -0.23 -10.37
C ILE A 46 -0.76 -0.89 -9.00
N SER A 47 0.49 -1.12 -8.60
CA SER A 47 0.82 -1.67 -7.29
C SER A 47 0.31 -0.81 -6.14
N ALA A 48 0.44 0.52 -6.24
CA ALA A 48 -0.07 1.44 -5.23
C ALA A 48 -1.60 1.38 -5.11
N VAL A 49 -2.32 1.28 -6.23
CA VAL A 49 -3.79 1.16 -6.23
C VAL A 49 -4.23 -0.17 -5.60
N ILE A 50 -3.58 -1.28 -5.95
CA ILE A 50 -3.89 -2.60 -5.39
C ILE A 50 -3.60 -2.62 -3.89
N LEU A 51 -2.45 -2.09 -3.46
CA LEU A 51 -2.10 -1.99 -2.05
C LEU A 51 -3.14 -1.17 -1.29
N PHE A 52 -3.56 -0.03 -1.82
CA PHE A 52 -4.59 0.81 -1.20
C PHE A 52 -5.92 0.07 -1.07
N ALA A 53 -6.36 -0.63 -2.12
CA ALA A 53 -7.58 -1.43 -2.08
C ALA A 53 -7.50 -2.54 -1.02
N VAL A 54 -6.39 -3.29 -1.00
CA VAL A 54 -6.14 -4.36 -0.02
C VAL A 54 -6.11 -3.82 1.40
N LEU A 55 -5.45 -2.68 1.63
CA LEU A 55 -5.43 -2.00 2.92
C LEU A 55 -6.84 -1.55 3.32
N MET A 56 -7.66 -1.02 2.42
CA MET A 56 -9.06 -0.71 2.71
C MET A 56 -9.85 -1.96 3.11
N PHE A 57 -9.73 -3.05 2.36
CA PHE A 57 -10.38 -4.31 2.71
C PHE A 57 -9.93 -4.86 4.08
N LEU A 58 -8.63 -4.81 4.36
CA LEU A 58 -8.07 -5.20 5.66
C LEU A 58 -8.55 -4.27 6.79
N THR A 59 -8.66 -2.96 6.57
CA THR A 59 -9.21 -2.05 7.59
C THR A 59 -10.69 -2.35 7.87
N CYS A 60 -11.46 -2.76 6.86
CA CYS A 60 -12.84 -3.20 7.00
C CYS A 60 -12.98 -4.62 7.60
N TRP A 61 -11.93 -5.44 7.60
CA TRP A 61 -11.97 -6.81 8.12
C TRP A 61 -11.34 -6.94 9.51
N CYS A 62 -10.37 -6.08 9.87
CA CYS A 62 -9.51 -6.27 11.05
C CYS A 62 -9.48 -5.13 12.07
N LEU A 63 -10.02 -3.93 11.83
CA LEU A 63 -9.96 -2.82 12.82
C LEU A 63 -11.28 -2.63 13.61
N PRO A 64 -11.20 -2.14 14.87
CA PRO A 64 -12.37 -1.73 15.67
C PRO A 64 -13.20 -0.56 15.11
N CYS A 65 -12.81 -0.01 13.95
CA CYS A 65 -13.56 1.02 13.23
C CYS A 65 -14.69 0.49 12.34
N CYS A 66 -14.90 -0.82 12.22
CA CYS A 66 -16.16 -1.31 11.68
C CYS A 66 -17.32 -0.78 12.54
N PRO A 67 -18.39 -0.22 11.96
CA PRO A 67 -19.58 0.18 12.74
C PRO A 67 -20.10 -0.99 13.58
N LEU A 68 -19.83 -2.23 13.16
CA LEU A 68 -20.14 -3.45 13.90
C LEU A 68 -19.24 -3.68 15.13
N ASN A 69 -17.92 -3.51 15.04
CA ASN A 69 -17.04 -3.72 16.20
C ASN A 69 -17.18 -2.59 17.24
N LYS A 70 -17.43 -1.35 16.77
CA LYS A 70 -17.78 -0.24 17.66
C LYS A 70 -19.07 -0.53 18.44
N ARG A 71 -20.09 -1.07 17.77
CA ARG A 71 -21.35 -1.51 18.41
C ARG A 71 -21.15 -2.66 19.39
N ILE A 72 -20.33 -3.65 19.05
CA ILE A 72 -20.04 -4.79 19.95
C ILE A 72 -19.24 -4.32 21.18
N ALA A 73 -18.33 -3.35 21.01
CA ALA A 73 -17.58 -2.75 22.11
C ALA A 73 -18.48 -1.93 23.05
N GLU A 74 -19.40 -1.12 22.50
CA GLU A 74 -20.41 -0.39 23.28
C GLU A 74 -21.26 -1.37 24.13
N VAL A 75 -21.81 -2.41 23.52
CA VAL A 75 -22.64 -3.42 24.22
C VAL A 75 -21.86 -4.25 25.24
N ARG A 76 -20.56 -4.48 25.01
CA ARG A 76 -19.68 -5.17 25.99
C ARG A 76 -19.48 -4.29 27.23
N HIS A 77 -19.21 -3.01 27.03
CA HIS A 77 -18.98 -2.07 28.13
C HIS A 77 -20.25 -1.82 28.94
N GLU A 78 -21.43 -1.80 28.32
CA GLU A 78 -22.72 -1.72 29.04
C GLU A 78 -22.92 -2.94 29.96
N ARG A 79 -22.65 -4.15 29.47
CA ARG A 79 -22.78 -5.38 30.27
C ARG A 79 -21.81 -5.44 31.46
N GLU A 80 -20.57 -4.97 31.29
CA GLU A 80 -19.60 -4.92 32.39
C GLU A 80 -20.02 -3.94 33.51
N MET A 81 -20.65 -2.83 33.14
CA MET A 81 -21.21 -1.87 34.11
C MET A 81 -22.41 -2.45 34.88
N ASP A 82 -23.30 -3.18 34.19
CA ASP A 82 -24.46 -3.83 34.81
C ASP A 82 -24.03 -4.93 35.79
N GLU A 83 -23.00 -5.71 35.44
CA GLU A 83 -22.45 -6.76 36.30
C GLU A 83 -21.85 -6.16 37.59
N TYR A 84 -21.06 -5.08 37.46
CA TYR A 84 -20.51 -4.36 38.61
C TYR A 84 -21.59 -3.75 39.52
N GLU A 85 -22.65 -3.19 38.94
CA GLU A 85 -23.77 -2.64 39.70
C GLU A 85 -24.49 -3.74 40.51
N SER A 86 -24.68 -4.92 39.90
CA SER A 86 -25.30 -6.06 40.57
C SER A 86 -24.47 -6.58 41.75
N GLU A 87 -23.15 -6.65 41.61
CA GLU A 87 -22.24 -7.04 42.69
C GLU A 87 -22.25 -6.03 43.84
N GLN A 88 -22.27 -4.73 43.54
CA GLN A 88 -22.32 -3.68 44.56
C GLN A 88 -23.63 -3.72 45.37
N ILE A 89 -24.75 -3.99 44.70
CA ILE A 89 -26.05 -4.16 45.38
C ILE A 89 -26.02 -5.39 46.29
N GLU A 90 -25.39 -6.48 45.85
CA GLU A 90 -25.24 -7.69 46.65
C GLU A 90 -24.35 -7.46 47.87
N GLN A 91 -23.18 -6.84 47.70
CA GLN A 91 -22.29 -6.47 48.81
C GLN A 91 -22.98 -5.56 49.82
N ARG A 92 -23.83 -4.62 49.37
CA ARG A 92 -24.61 -3.76 50.26
C ARG A 92 -25.70 -4.48 51.06
N LYS A 93 -26.11 -5.70 50.70
CA LYS A 93 -27.03 -6.50 51.52
C LYS A 93 -26.33 -7.19 52.69
N TYR A 94 -25.01 -7.38 52.59
CA TYR A 94 -24.21 -8.06 53.59
C TYR A 94 -23.61 -7.12 54.65
N TYR A 95 -23.66 -5.81 54.43
CA TYR A 95 -23.26 -4.74 55.36
C TYR A 95 -24.46 -4.02 55.94
#